data_AF-A0A0A9XS58-F1
#
_entry.id   AF-A0A0A9XS58-F1
#
_cell.length_a   1.000
_cell.length_b   1.000
_cell.length_c   1.000
_cell.angle_alpha   90.00
_cell.angle_beta   90.00
_cell.angle_gamma   90.00
#
_symmetry.space_group_name_H-M   'P 1'
#
loop_
_entity.id
_entity.type
_entity.pdbx_description
1 polymer ?
#
loop_
_entity_poly.entity_id
_entity_poly.type
_entity_poly.pdbx_seq_one_letter_code
_entity_poly.pdbx_strand_id
1 'polypeptide(L)'
;MMYFETEDIDSEKKVKDLLADLGKSTMRGIRKCPKCGTYNGTRGLSCKNKACDVVFKEAGEKKKQSVEVSKLNTGTSTRVYSVRMKDKGPDHRGFVQLPILQPDLSSDSDAYLSQVSALCFVESCQRLFNTNILKCHERQVLPSVSTCSHILSAMRCYVEASPLMIDYDILQSLNFCSSLKEEIWRMVNESPGPLVQRVSKNVMAVRCKVTTKDPLGFLHVSFVVSPRLKENVCMCTCATPFLLSSKRPEKKSGVCMHYYICIAAFASDSKCSEEFANFIANESSTSSALIAEQNGMMSDLDVEEPLSL
;
A
#
# COMPACT_ATOMS: atom_id res chain seq x y z
N MET A 1 -20.23 36.22 64.05
CA MET A 1 -19.37 35.91 62.90
C MET A 1 -19.22 34.39 62.85
N MET A 2 -20.22 33.71 62.30
CA MET A 2 -20.21 32.30 61.87
C MET A 2 -20.77 32.39 60.44
N TYR A 3 -20.24 31.74 59.42
CA TYR A 3 -19.97 30.32 59.20
C TYR A 3 -19.08 30.23 57.95
N PHE A 4 -18.13 29.30 57.83
CA PHE A 4 -17.66 28.71 56.55
C PHE A 4 -16.58 27.64 56.81
N GLU A 5 -16.96 26.46 57.30
CA GLU A 5 -16.04 25.28 57.36
C GLU A 5 -16.78 23.93 57.15
N THR A 6 -18.01 23.92 56.60
CA THR A 6 -18.85 22.72 56.56
C THR A 6 -18.99 22.03 55.19
N GLU A 7 -18.48 22.60 54.10
CA GLU A 7 -18.70 22.04 52.74
C GLU A 7 -17.61 21.05 52.27
N ASP A 8 -16.36 21.20 52.70
CA ASP A 8 -15.26 20.34 52.23
C ASP A 8 -15.28 18.93 52.85
N ILE A 9 -15.76 18.79 54.09
CA ILE A 9 -15.77 17.50 54.81
C ILE A 9 -16.80 16.52 54.19
N ASP A 10 -17.91 17.04 53.66
CA ASP A 10 -18.98 16.20 53.10
C ASP A 10 -18.60 15.61 51.72
N SER A 11 -17.77 16.33 50.95
CA SER A 11 -17.31 15.88 49.63
C SER A 11 -16.22 14.80 49.74
N GLU A 12 -15.26 14.94 50.66
CA GLU A 12 -14.22 13.94 50.89
C GLU A 12 -14.79 12.64 51.47
N LYS A 13 -15.81 12.76 52.35
CA LYS A 13 -16.52 11.61 52.91
C LYS A 13 -17.32 10.87 51.84
N LYS A 14 -18.03 11.59 50.95
CA LYS A 14 -18.72 11.00 49.80
C LYS A 14 -17.77 10.26 48.84
N VAL A 15 -16.59 10.81 48.57
CA VAL A 15 -15.58 10.12 47.73
C VAL A 15 -15.05 8.87 48.42
N LYS A 16 -14.79 8.92 49.73
CA LYS A 16 -14.36 7.74 50.50
C LYS A 16 -15.43 6.65 50.53
N ASP A 17 -16.70 7.01 50.69
CA ASP A 17 -17.81 6.07 50.71
C ASP A 17 -18.04 5.43 49.31
N LEU A 18 -17.87 6.20 48.23
CA LEU A 18 -17.96 5.68 46.85
C LEU A 18 -16.82 4.72 46.49
N LEU A 19 -15.66 4.86 47.12
CA LEU A 19 -14.46 4.05 46.83
C LEU A 19 -14.26 2.91 47.84
N ALA A 20 -15.04 2.87 48.93
CA ALA A 20 -14.89 1.90 50.02
C ALA A 20 -15.05 0.44 49.57
N ASP A 21 -15.88 0.21 48.56
CA ASP A 21 -16.25 -1.14 48.08
C ASP A 21 -15.45 -1.61 46.85
N LEU A 22 -14.51 -0.79 46.34
CA LEU A 22 -13.69 -1.10 45.15
C LEU A 22 -12.52 -2.06 45.43
N GLY A 23 -12.36 -2.52 46.68
CA GLY A 23 -11.27 -3.39 47.10
C GLY A 23 -9.89 -2.72 47.06
N LYS A 24 -8.85 -3.42 47.53
CA LYS A 24 -7.47 -2.89 47.50
C LYS A 24 -6.98 -2.78 46.05
N SER A 25 -6.34 -1.67 45.70
CA SER A 25 -5.71 -1.49 44.39
C SER A 25 -4.77 -2.65 44.09
N THR A 26 -5.17 -3.53 43.17
CA THR A 26 -4.34 -4.67 42.77
C THR A 26 -3.56 -4.27 41.52
N MET A 27 -2.28 -4.65 41.45
CA MET A 27 -1.47 -4.50 40.23
C MET A 27 -1.90 -5.46 39.11
N ARG A 28 -3.09 -6.07 39.24
CA ARG A 28 -3.67 -6.98 38.25
C ARG A 28 -4.05 -6.17 37.01
N GLY A 29 -3.64 -6.66 35.85
CA GLY A 29 -3.94 -6.00 34.57
C GLY A 29 -2.99 -4.88 34.20
N ILE A 30 -1.94 -4.61 34.99
CA ILE A 30 -0.92 -3.59 34.72
C ILE A 30 0.47 -4.25 34.58
N ARG A 31 1.30 -3.78 33.65
CA ARG A 31 2.69 -4.21 33.42
C ARG A 31 3.62 -3.01 33.33
N LYS A 32 4.91 -3.16 33.68
CA LYS A 32 5.93 -2.13 33.42
C LYS A 32 6.45 -2.23 32.00
N CYS A 33 6.72 -1.08 31.38
CA CYS A 33 7.44 -1.03 30.12
C CYS A 33 8.90 -1.46 30.34
N PRO A 34 9.46 -2.38 29.52
CA PRO A 34 10.84 -2.83 29.70
C PRO A 34 11.87 -1.77 29.30
N LYS A 35 11.49 -0.74 28.51
CA LYS A 35 12.41 0.36 28.12
C LYS A 35 12.36 1.54 29.07
N CYS A 36 11.16 2.06 29.37
CA CYS A 36 11.01 3.32 30.12
C CYS A 36 10.39 3.15 31.52
N GLY A 37 10.05 1.93 31.93
CA GLY A 37 9.49 1.66 33.26
C GLY A 37 8.03 2.10 33.48
N THR A 38 7.44 2.87 32.56
CA THR A 38 6.04 3.35 32.66
C THR A 38 5.07 2.18 32.85
N TYR A 39 4.10 2.33 33.75
CA TYR A 39 3.03 1.36 33.94
C TYR A 39 1.99 1.44 32.82
N ASN A 40 1.74 0.30 32.19
CA ASN A 40 0.87 0.15 31.04
C ASN A 40 -0.18 -0.93 31.32
N GLY A 41 -1.34 -0.84 30.67
CA GLY A 41 -2.28 -1.95 30.68
C GLY A 41 -1.67 -3.18 30.03
N THR A 42 -1.92 -4.36 30.58
CA THR A 42 -1.48 -5.66 30.03
C THR A 42 -1.99 -5.91 28.61
N ARG A 43 -3.15 -5.33 28.25
CA ARG A 43 -3.73 -5.37 26.89
C ARG A 43 -3.27 -4.25 25.96
N GLY A 44 -2.54 -3.25 26.44
CA GLY A 44 -2.10 -2.12 25.61
C GLY A 44 -1.05 -2.55 24.59
N LEU A 45 -1.19 -2.15 23.33
CA LEU A 45 -0.28 -2.59 22.25
C LEU A 45 1.07 -1.88 22.28
N SER A 46 1.10 -0.64 22.76
CA SER A 46 2.29 0.19 22.87
C SER A 46 2.38 0.88 24.23
N CYS A 47 3.56 1.43 24.52
CA CYS A 47 3.80 2.20 25.73
C CYS A 47 3.00 3.51 25.70
N LYS A 48 2.30 3.83 26.80
CA LYS A 48 1.57 5.08 27.00
C LYS A 48 2.47 6.32 27.11
N ASN A 49 3.75 6.13 27.41
CA ASN A 49 4.71 7.24 27.45
C ASN A 49 5.05 7.63 26.01
N LYS A 50 4.65 8.83 25.57
CA LYS A 50 4.86 9.33 24.20
C LYS A 50 6.33 9.47 23.81
N ALA A 51 7.24 9.61 24.78
CA ALA A 51 8.69 9.61 24.55
C ALA A 51 9.29 8.20 24.45
N CYS A 52 8.48 7.15 24.61
CA CYS A 52 8.86 5.76 24.53
C CYS A 52 8.11 5.06 23.39
N ASP A 53 8.84 4.54 22.43
CA ASP A 53 8.40 3.87 21.21
C ASP A 53 8.17 2.36 21.36
N VAL A 54 8.26 1.81 22.58
CA VAL A 54 8.09 0.36 22.79
C VAL A 54 6.68 -0.11 22.46
N VAL A 55 6.62 -1.11 21.59
CA VAL A 55 5.43 -1.91 21.27
C VAL A 55 5.58 -3.27 21.97
N PHE A 56 4.60 -3.63 22.81
CA PHE A 56 4.78 -4.73 23.77
C PHE A 56 4.45 -6.13 23.21
N LYS A 57 3.57 -6.21 22.20
CA LYS A 57 3.34 -7.33 21.27
C LYS A 57 2.02 -7.13 20.53
N GLU A 58 2.03 -7.56 19.27
CA GLU A 58 0.93 -7.56 18.32
C GLU A 58 -0.25 -8.38 18.86
N ALA A 59 -1.46 -7.80 18.80
CA ALA A 59 -2.69 -8.53 19.06
C ALA A 59 -2.76 -9.72 18.11
N GLY A 60 -3.01 -10.90 18.70
CA GLY A 60 -2.91 -12.17 18.01
C GLY A 60 -3.72 -12.23 16.74
N GLU A 61 -3.04 -12.58 15.66
CA GLU A 61 -3.50 -13.60 14.74
C GLU A 61 -2.27 -14.44 14.41
N LYS A 62 -2.48 -15.75 14.30
CA LYS A 62 -1.51 -16.72 13.76
C LYS A 62 -0.68 -16.03 12.69
N LYS A 63 0.65 -16.16 12.72
CA LYS A 63 1.53 -15.76 11.60
C LYS A 63 1.00 -16.37 10.29
N LYS A 64 0.04 -15.72 9.64
CA LYS A 64 -0.02 -15.68 8.20
C LYS A 64 1.27 -14.96 7.87
N GLN A 65 2.23 -15.71 7.35
CA GLN A 65 3.46 -15.19 6.79
C GLN A 65 3.05 -14.12 5.76
N SER A 66 2.89 -12.86 6.20
CA SER A 66 2.88 -11.75 5.28
C SER A 66 4.28 -11.76 4.71
N VAL A 67 4.40 -12.15 3.45
CA VAL A 67 5.69 -12.31 2.77
C VAL A 67 6.45 -10.99 2.94
N GLU A 68 7.47 -10.98 3.79
CA GLU A 68 8.14 -9.72 4.16
C GLU A 68 8.85 -9.14 2.93
N VAL A 69 9.34 -10.01 2.05
CA VAL A 69 10.03 -9.65 0.82
C VAL A 69 9.72 -10.65 -0.28
N SER A 70 9.48 -10.16 -1.50
CA SER A 70 9.37 -10.99 -2.71
C SER A 70 10.27 -10.44 -3.81
N LYS A 71 11.01 -11.31 -4.48
CA LYS A 71 11.75 -11.00 -5.71
C LYS A 71 10.79 -10.88 -6.89
N LEU A 72 10.88 -9.81 -7.66
CA LEU A 72 10.09 -9.65 -8.89
C LEU A 72 10.76 -10.37 -10.05
N ASN A 73 9.93 -10.98 -10.90
CA ASN A 73 10.32 -11.41 -12.23
C ASN A 73 10.29 -10.19 -13.17
N THR A 74 11.46 -9.58 -13.38
CA THR A 74 11.57 -8.41 -14.27
C THR A 74 11.68 -8.79 -15.74
N GLY A 75 11.88 -10.07 -16.06
CA GLY A 75 12.20 -10.53 -17.42
C GLY A 75 13.62 -10.15 -17.89
N THR A 76 14.44 -9.60 -17.00
CA THR A 76 15.80 -9.13 -17.30
C THR A 76 16.76 -9.60 -16.21
N SER A 77 18.06 -9.31 -16.37
CA SER A 77 19.06 -9.59 -15.34
C SER A 77 18.91 -8.72 -14.08
N THR A 78 18.05 -7.69 -14.11
CA THR A 78 17.84 -6.79 -12.97
C THR A 78 17.15 -7.50 -11.80
N ARG A 79 17.75 -7.40 -10.60
CA ARG A 79 17.25 -8.03 -9.38
C ARG A 79 16.48 -7.03 -8.53
N VAL A 80 15.18 -6.94 -8.77
CA VAL A 80 14.27 -6.06 -8.03
C VAL A 80 13.46 -6.85 -7.00
N TYR A 81 13.34 -6.31 -5.79
CA TYR A 81 12.62 -6.90 -4.68
C TYR A 81 11.57 -5.93 -4.14
N SER A 82 10.37 -6.43 -3.86
CA SER A 82 9.37 -5.71 -3.08
C SER A 82 9.53 -6.05 -1.61
N VAL A 83 9.76 -5.03 -0.78
CA VAL A 83 9.99 -5.16 0.67
C VAL A 83 8.85 -4.50 1.44
N ARG A 84 8.42 -5.11 2.54
CA ARG A 84 7.42 -4.53 3.45
C ARG A 84 8.05 -3.47 4.36
N MET A 85 7.38 -2.32 4.49
CA MET A 85 7.75 -1.25 5.43
C MET A 85 7.05 -1.47 6.77
N LYS A 86 7.78 -2.02 7.75
CA LYS A 86 7.23 -2.42 9.07
C LYS A 86 6.55 -1.26 9.81
N ASP A 87 7.07 -0.05 9.67
CA ASP A 87 6.62 1.14 10.41
C ASP A 87 5.35 1.79 9.83
N LYS A 88 5.03 1.52 8.56
CA LYS A 88 3.88 2.13 7.87
C LYS A 88 2.66 1.22 7.80
N GLY A 89 2.80 -0.09 8.06
CA GLY A 89 1.69 -1.06 8.09
C GLY A 89 1.91 -2.29 7.21
N PRO A 90 0.91 -3.18 7.08
CA PRO A 90 1.03 -4.43 6.31
C PRO A 90 1.12 -4.22 4.80
N ASP A 91 0.40 -3.24 4.27
CA ASP A 91 0.24 -3.03 2.81
C ASP A 91 1.25 -2.03 2.24
N HIS A 92 1.98 -1.33 3.10
CA HIS A 92 3.01 -0.39 2.68
C HIS A 92 4.28 -1.13 2.30
N ARG A 93 4.68 -0.97 1.04
CA ARG A 93 5.86 -1.60 0.46
C ARG A 93 6.72 -0.58 -0.27
N GLY A 94 7.99 -0.93 -0.45
CA GLY A 94 8.91 -0.23 -1.32
C GLY A 94 9.74 -1.21 -2.13
N PHE A 95 10.69 -0.68 -2.90
CA PHE A 95 11.56 -1.50 -3.74
C PHE A 95 13.01 -1.44 -3.31
N VAL A 96 13.71 -2.55 -3.54
CA VAL A 96 15.17 -2.67 -3.42
C VAL A 96 15.70 -3.28 -4.70
N GLN A 97 16.79 -2.73 -5.23
CA GLN A 97 17.54 -3.31 -6.34
C GLN A 97 18.88 -3.83 -5.81
N LEU A 98 19.17 -5.11 -6.05
CA LEU A 98 20.46 -5.71 -5.71
C LEU A 98 21.35 -5.80 -6.96
N PRO A 99 22.69 -5.71 -6.82
CA PRO A 99 23.61 -5.93 -7.92
C PRO A 99 23.49 -7.33 -8.53
N ILE A 100 23.84 -7.40 -9.81
CA ILE A 100 24.05 -8.66 -10.51
C ILE A 100 25.44 -9.16 -10.08
N LEU A 101 25.50 -10.33 -9.44
CA LEU A 101 26.78 -10.99 -9.16
C LEU A 101 27.16 -11.74 -10.44
N GLN A 102 28.12 -11.23 -11.21
CA GLN A 102 28.78 -12.01 -12.26
C GLN A 102 29.85 -12.89 -11.58
N PRO A 103 29.81 -14.23 -11.72
CA PRO A 103 30.77 -15.11 -11.05
C PRO A 103 32.18 -15.10 -11.65
N ASP A 104 32.36 -14.63 -12.89
CA ASP A 104 33.61 -14.83 -13.63
C ASP A 104 34.18 -13.51 -14.14
N LEU A 105 35.17 -12.95 -13.44
CA LEU A 105 36.27 -12.20 -14.07
C LEU A 105 37.54 -12.35 -13.20
N SER A 106 38.41 -13.23 -13.67
CA SER A 106 39.82 -13.30 -13.32
C SER A 106 40.57 -12.06 -13.78
N SER A 107 41.44 -11.54 -12.90
CA SER A 107 42.52 -10.58 -13.14
C SER A 107 42.16 -9.10 -13.36
N ASP A 108 42.91 -8.29 -12.63
CA ASP A 108 43.30 -6.90 -12.84
C ASP A 108 42.50 -5.80 -12.12
N SER A 109 43.17 -5.33 -11.07
CA SER A 109 42.89 -4.20 -10.21
C SER A 109 42.65 -2.90 -11.00
N ASP A 110 41.74 -2.07 -10.49
CA ASP A 110 41.37 -0.70 -10.92
C ASP A 110 40.33 -0.47 -12.03
N ALA A 111 39.73 -1.51 -12.65
CA ALA A 111 38.56 -1.34 -13.53
C ALA A 111 37.19 -1.57 -12.84
N TYR A 112 37.18 -1.80 -11.52
CA TYR A 112 36.07 -2.40 -10.76
C TYR A 112 35.19 -1.40 -9.96
N LEU A 113 35.31 -0.10 -10.23
CA LEU A 113 34.64 0.97 -9.48
C LEU A 113 33.16 1.23 -9.89
N SER A 114 32.52 0.32 -10.63
CA SER A 114 31.09 0.44 -10.99
C SER A 114 30.26 -0.81 -10.64
N GLN A 115 30.70 -1.57 -9.63
CA GLN A 115 29.80 -2.52 -8.98
C GLN A 115 28.68 -1.75 -8.26
N VAL A 116 27.52 -1.65 -8.92
CA VAL A 116 26.33 -0.95 -8.43
C VAL A 116 26.03 -1.40 -6.99
N SER A 117 26.28 -0.53 -6.01
CA SER A 117 25.89 -0.77 -4.63
C SER A 117 24.39 -1.03 -4.55
N ALA A 118 23.94 -1.95 -3.71
CA ALA A 118 22.52 -2.23 -3.52
C ALA A 118 21.73 -0.93 -3.23
N LEU A 119 20.64 -0.69 -3.97
CA LEU A 119 19.86 0.54 -3.88
C LEU A 119 18.53 0.27 -3.19
N CYS A 120 18.20 1.09 -2.19
CA CYS A 120 16.90 1.06 -1.51
C CYS A 120 16.07 2.27 -1.90
N PHE A 121 14.91 2.03 -2.52
CA PHE A 121 13.98 3.06 -2.97
C PHE A 121 12.89 3.35 -1.95
N VAL A 122 13.08 2.94 -0.69
CA VAL A 122 12.21 3.34 0.42
C VAL A 122 12.55 4.77 0.82
N GLU A 123 11.54 5.64 0.86
CA GLU A 123 11.69 7.08 1.15
C GLU A 123 12.48 7.37 2.43
N SER A 124 12.25 6.61 3.52
CA SER A 124 12.99 6.78 4.77
C SER A 124 14.48 6.44 4.63
N CYS A 125 14.83 5.48 3.77
CA CYS A 125 16.22 5.13 3.48
C CYS A 125 16.90 6.18 2.59
N GLN A 126 16.21 6.68 1.56
CA GLN A 126 16.75 7.73 0.68
C GLN A 126 17.12 9.02 1.45
N ARG A 127 16.28 9.42 2.42
CA ARG A 127 16.56 10.57 3.29
C ARG A 127 17.77 10.33 4.21
N LEU A 128 17.98 9.11 4.69
CA LEU A 128 19.14 8.74 5.51
C LEU A 128 20.45 8.79 4.71
N PHE A 129 20.44 8.39 3.42
CA PHE A 129 21.60 8.54 2.56
C PHE A 129 21.99 10.01 2.36
N ASN A 130 21.02 10.88 2.07
CA ASN A 130 21.29 12.31 1.86
C ASN A 130 21.80 13.04 3.12
N THR A 131 21.33 12.64 4.31
CA THR A 131 21.75 13.26 5.58
C THR A 131 23.12 12.79 6.07
N ASN A 132 23.53 11.56 5.73
CA ASN A 132 24.87 11.06 6.03
C ASN A 132 25.97 11.71 5.16
N ILE A 133 25.63 12.19 3.96
CA ILE A 133 26.56 12.96 3.10
C ILE A 133 26.95 14.31 3.75
N LEU A 134 26.12 14.87 4.63
CA LEU A 134 26.40 16.14 5.32
C LEU A 134 27.21 15.96 6.61
N LYS A 135 27.43 14.73 7.08
CA LYS A 135 28.22 14.44 8.29
C LYS A 135 29.69 14.12 8.01
N CYS A 136 30.10 14.16 6.74
CA CYS A 136 31.45 13.80 6.29
C CYS A 136 32.57 14.71 6.84
N HIS A 137 32.24 15.88 7.38
CA HIS A 137 33.24 16.85 7.88
C HIS A 137 33.49 16.80 9.39
N GLU A 138 32.84 15.92 10.14
CA GLU A 138 33.07 15.76 11.58
C GLU A 138 33.71 14.40 11.91
N ARG A 139 35.05 14.39 11.91
CA ARG A 139 35.97 13.46 12.58
C ARG A 139 35.81 11.94 12.37
N GLN A 140 36.77 11.39 11.61
CA GLN A 140 37.50 10.14 11.89
C GLN A 140 36.72 8.95 12.49
N VAL A 141 35.74 8.43 11.74
CA VAL A 141 35.42 6.99 11.75
C VAL A 141 35.05 6.64 10.31
N LEU A 142 35.72 5.66 9.71
CA LEU A 142 35.35 5.10 8.40
C LEU A 142 33.84 4.82 8.41
N PRO A 143 33.02 5.42 7.51
CA PRO A 143 31.60 5.10 7.48
C PRO A 143 31.50 3.69 6.92
N SER A 144 31.32 2.70 7.78
CA SER A 144 30.78 1.40 7.36
C SER A 144 29.50 1.71 6.61
N VAL A 145 29.43 1.41 5.32
CA VAL A 145 28.21 1.61 4.51
C VAL A 145 27.11 0.81 5.20
N SER A 146 26.29 1.46 6.03
CA SER A 146 25.31 0.77 6.85
C SER A 146 24.18 0.32 5.93
N THR A 147 24.27 -0.91 5.45
CA THR A 147 23.22 -1.54 4.65
C THR A 147 21.92 -1.54 5.46
N CYS A 148 20.86 -0.92 4.93
CA CYS A 148 19.60 -0.84 5.65
C CYS A 148 18.94 -2.24 5.79
N SER A 149 18.04 -2.38 6.77
CA SER A 149 17.32 -3.63 7.01
C SER A 149 16.54 -4.13 5.78
N HIS A 150 16.07 -3.23 4.92
CA HIS A 150 15.41 -3.58 3.66
C HIS A 150 16.35 -4.28 2.68
N ILE A 151 17.58 -3.78 2.51
CA ILE A 151 18.61 -4.41 1.67
C ILE A 151 18.99 -5.76 2.26
N LEU A 152 19.24 -5.85 3.57
CA LEU A 152 19.56 -7.12 4.22
C LEU A 152 18.44 -8.17 4.06
N SER A 153 17.19 -7.74 4.12
CA SER A 153 16.04 -8.62 3.93
C SER A 153 15.91 -9.08 2.47
N ALA A 154 16.18 -8.19 1.50
CA ALA A 154 16.23 -8.55 0.08
C ALA A 154 17.35 -9.53 -0.25
N MET A 155 18.54 -9.36 0.35
CA MET A 155 19.67 -10.28 0.15
C MET A 155 19.37 -11.70 0.65
N ARG A 156 18.53 -11.83 1.68
CA ARG A 156 18.10 -13.10 2.28
C ARG A 156 16.82 -13.67 1.66
N CYS A 157 16.21 -12.95 0.71
CA CYS A 157 14.94 -13.34 0.11
C CYS A 157 15.13 -14.42 -0.97
N TYR A 158 14.43 -15.54 -0.79
CA TYR A 158 14.31 -16.62 -1.76
C TYR A 158 12.88 -16.76 -2.31
N VAL A 159 11.94 -15.94 -1.85
CA VAL A 159 10.54 -15.97 -2.27
C VAL A 159 10.38 -15.13 -3.54
N GLU A 160 9.79 -15.72 -4.58
CA GLU A 160 9.47 -15.00 -5.81
C GLU A 160 8.02 -14.50 -5.78
N ALA A 161 7.77 -13.36 -6.44
CA ALA A 161 6.43 -12.85 -6.64
C ALA A 161 5.68 -13.73 -7.63
N SER A 162 4.39 -13.95 -7.40
CA SER A 162 3.58 -14.81 -8.27
C SER A 162 3.10 -14.01 -9.48
N PRO A 163 3.51 -14.34 -10.72
CA PRO A 163 3.02 -13.67 -11.91
C PRO A 163 1.53 -13.91 -12.10
N LEU A 164 0.81 -12.91 -12.59
CA LEU A 164 -0.58 -13.03 -13.05
C LEU A 164 -0.60 -12.65 -14.53
N MET A 165 -0.99 -13.62 -15.35
CA MET A 165 -1.06 -13.45 -16.80
C MET A 165 -2.38 -12.80 -17.18
N ILE A 166 -2.36 -12.01 -18.25
CA ILE A 166 -3.56 -11.42 -18.83
C ILE A 166 -3.90 -12.23 -20.06
N ASP A 167 -5.10 -12.79 -20.08
CA ASP A 167 -5.66 -13.47 -21.24
C ASP A 167 -6.32 -12.46 -22.19
N TYR A 168 -6.09 -12.64 -23.49
CA TYR A 168 -6.59 -11.70 -24.50
C TYR A 168 -8.11 -11.69 -24.57
N ASP A 169 -8.74 -12.87 -24.62
CA ASP A 169 -10.19 -13.00 -24.81
C ASP A 169 -10.93 -12.48 -23.57
N ILE A 170 -10.39 -12.77 -22.38
CA ILE A 170 -10.89 -12.19 -21.13
C ILE A 170 -10.74 -10.66 -21.13
N LEU A 171 -9.59 -10.12 -21.52
CA LEU A 171 -9.41 -8.65 -21.65
C LEU A 171 -10.43 -8.02 -22.62
N GLN A 172 -10.74 -8.69 -23.73
CA GLN A 172 -11.75 -8.21 -24.68
C GLN A 172 -13.17 -8.23 -24.11
N SER A 173 -13.49 -9.17 -23.21
CA SER A 173 -14.81 -9.28 -22.57
C SER A 173 -15.08 -8.19 -21.51
N LEU A 174 -14.05 -7.58 -20.93
CA LEU A 174 -14.18 -6.54 -19.90
C LEU A 174 -14.76 -5.23 -20.46
N ASN A 175 -15.46 -4.44 -19.64
CA ASN A 175 -16.08 -3.18 -20.06
C ASN A 175 -15.09 -1.99 -20.06
N PHE A 176 -13.91 -2.19 -20.63
CA PHE A 176 -12.92 -1.13 -20.85
C PHE A 176 -13.13 -0.50 -22.22
N CYS A 177 -12.78 0.78 -22.39
CA CYS A 177 -12.74 1.37 -23.73
C CYS A 177 -11.66 0.71 -24.61
N SER A 178 -11.88 0.66 -25.92
CA SER A 178 -11.00 -0.06 -26.86
C SER A 178 -9.54 0.41 -26.79
N SER A 179 -9.30 1.72 -26.69
CA SER A 179 -7.95 2.28 -26.59
C SER A 179 -7.21 1.81 -25.34
N LEU A 180 -7.91 1.62 -24.22
CA LEU A 180 -7.31 1.08 -23.00
C LEU A 180 -6.99 -0.41 -23.13
N LYS A 181 -7.86 -1.20 -23.77
CA LYS A 181 -7.60 -2.63 -24.04
C LYS A 181 -6.38 -2.80 -24.94
N GLU A 182 -6.30 -2.02 -26.01
CA GLU A 182 -5.16 -2.02 -26.94
C GLU A 182 -3.85 -1.63 -26.24
N GLU A 183 -3.87 -0.59 -25.40
CA GLU A 183 -2.70 -0.17 -24.61
C GLU A 183 -2.24 -1.28 -23.67
N ILE A 184 -3.16 -1.88 -22.90
CA ILE A 184 -2.84 -2.98 -21.98
C ILE A 184 -2.25 -4.16 -22.75
N TRP A 185 -2.86 -4.55 -23.86
CA TRP A 185 -2.38 -5.67 -24.65
C TRP A 185 -1.02 -5.39 -25.30
N ARG A 186 -0.80 -4.16 -25.77
CA ARG A 186 0.51 -3.74 -26.27
C ARG A 186 1.58 -3.85 -25.18
N MET A 187 1.27 -3.38 -23.97
CA MET A 187 2.19 -3.54 -22.82
C MET A 187 2.49 -5.01 -22.50
N VAL A 188 1.52 -5.92 -22.61
CA VAL A 188 1.74 -7.36 -22.40
C VAL A 188 2.80 -7.88 -23.37
N ASN A 189 2.67 -7.56 -24.66
CA ASN A 189 3.55 -8.05 -25.72
C ASN A 189 4.95 -7.39 -25.73
N GLU A 190 5.04 -6.11 -25.37
CA GLU A 190 6.31 -5.37 -25.38
C GLU A 190 7.13 -5.58 -24.10
N SER A 191 6.49 -6.02 -23.01
CA SER A 191 7.18 -6.17 -21.73
C SER A 191 8.03 -7.45 -21.68
N PRO A 192 9.28 -7.39 -21.18
CA PRO A 192 10.15 -8.57 -21.09
C PRO A 192 9.69 -9.59 -20.03
N GLY A 193 8.72 -9.22 -19.19
CA GLY A 193 8.19 -10.07 -18.13
C GLY A 193 6.85 -9.54 -17.62
N PRO A 194 6.16 -10.31 -16.77
CA PRO A 194 4.74 -10.12 -16.44
C PRO A 194 4.41 -8.70 -15.96
N LEU A 195 3.28 -8.16 -16.44
CA LEU A 195 2.80 -6.85 -16.06
C LEU A 195 2.34 -6.79 -14.60
N VAL A 196 1.74 -7.87 -14.10
CA VAL A 196 1.21 -7.94 -12.72
C VAL A 196 1.86 -9.11 -11.99
N GLN A 197 2.34 -8.84 -10.78
CA GLN A 197 2.91 -9.86 -9.91
C GLN A 197 2.40 -9.68 -8.50
N ARG A 198 1.82 -10.73 -7.93
CA ARG A 198 1.33 -10.73 -6.56
C ARG A 198 2.50 -10.84 -5.58
N VAL A 199 2.69 -9.80 -4.77
CA VAL A 199 3.77 -9.73 -3.75
C VAL A 199 3.25 -9.99 -2.34
N SER A 200 1.94 -9.85 -2.12
CA SER A 200 1.29 -10.28 -0.89
C SER A 200 -0.19 -10.55 -1.14
N LYS A 201 -0.98 -10.84 -0.10
CA LYS A 201 -2.41 -11.13 -0.26
C LYS A 201 -3.13 -10.02 -1.03
N ASN A 202 -2.96 -8.78 -0.61
CA ASN A 202 -3.74 -7.65 -1.12
C ASN A 202 -2.89 -6.68 -1.96
N VAL A 203 -1.63 -7.00 -2.26
CA VAL A 203 -0.71 -6.07 -2.91
C VAL A 203 -0.05 -6.70 -4.13
N MET A 204 -0.06 -5.95 -5.21
CA MET A 204 0.44 -6.31 -6.53
C MET A 204 1.58 -5.34 -6.86
N ALA A 205 2.65 -5.87 -7.44
CA ALA A 205 3.63 -5.07 -8.17
C ALA A 205 3.17 -5.02 -9.63
N VAL A 206 2.98 -3.81 -10.15
CA VAL A 206 2.50 -3.56 -11.51
C VAL A 206 3.58 -2.84 -12.29
N ARG A 207 3.94 -3.36 -13.46
CA ARG A 207 4.89 -2.72 -14.37
C ARG A 207 4.30 -1.41 -14.88
N CYS A 208 5.12 -0.37 -14.90
CA CYS A 208 4.78 0.96 -15.39
C CYS A 208 5.89 1.53 -16.28
N LYS A 209 5.61 2.65 -16.95
CA LYS A 209 6.65 3.40 -17.64
C LYS A 209 7.66 3.91 -16.60
N VAL A 210 8.95 3.79 -16.92
CA VAL A 210 10.02 4.31 -16.06
C VAL A 210 9.90 5.83 -16.02
N THR A 211 9.90 6.39 -14.82
CA THR A 211 9.90 7.85 -14.59
C THR A 211 10.96 8.21 -13.56
N THR A 212 11.21 9.50 -13.37
CA THR A 212 12.09 9.98 -12.29
C THR A 212 11.56 9.62 -10.89
N LYS A 213 10.23 9.46 -10.74
CA LYS A 213 9.60 9.00 -9.50
C LYS A 213 9.68 7.49 -9.35
N ASP A 214 9.54 6.78 -10.46
CA ASP A 214 9.46 5.31 -10.53
C ASP A 214 10.60 4.76 -11.41
N PRO A 215 11.86 4.88 -10.98
CA PRO A 215 13.04 4.56 -11.80
C PRO A 215 13.16 3.07 -12.12
N LEU A 216 12.49 2.21 -11.35
CA LEU A 216 12.47 0.76 -11.58
C LEU A 216 11.38 0.31 -12.55
N GLY A 217 10.46 1.19 -12.94
CA GLY A 217 9.33 0.84 -13.82
C GLY A 217 8.33 -0.11 -13.15
N PHE A 218 8.17 -0.03 -11.82
CA PHE A 218 7.18 -0.78 -11.06
C PHE A 218 6.53 0.09 -9.99
N LEU A 219 5.26 -0.19 -9.71
CA LEU A 219 4.46 0.44 -8.68
C LEU A 219 3.76 -0.61 -7.81
N HIS A 220 3.36 -0.23 -6.60
CA HIS A 220 2.48 -1.05 -5.78
C HIS A 220 1.02 -0.64 -5.97
N VAL A 221 0.16 -1.63 -6.14
CA VAL A 221 -1.30 -1.45 -6.13
C VAL A 221 -1.88 -2.35 -5.04
N SER A 222 -2.63 -1.75 -4.12
CA SER A 222 -3.23 -2.43 -2.97
C SER A 222 -4.74 -2.50 -3.11
N PHE A 223 -5.31 -3.70 -2.97
CA PHE A 223 -6.74 -4.00 -3.03
C PHE A 223 -7.23 -4.43 -1.66
N VAL A 224 -7.95 -3.55 -0.97
CA VAL A 224 -8.50 -3.81 0.35
C VAL A 224 -9.96 -4.23 0.21
N VAL A 225 -10.21 -5.52 0.40
CA VAL A 225 -11.56 -6.09 0.54
C VAL A 225 -11.87 -6.16 2.04
N SER A 226 -12.81 -5.36 2.51
CA SER A 226 -13.22 -5.36 3.92
C SER A 226 -14.74 -5.55 4.03
N PRO A 227 -15.21 -6.57 4.76
CA PRO A 227 -16.64 -6.76 5.01
C PRO A 227 -17.23 -5.67 5.93
N ARG A 228 -16.38 -4.82 6.54
CA ARG A 228 -16.80 -3.72 7.43
C ARG A 228 -16.86 -2.37 6.74
N LEU A 229 -16.20 -2.21 5.58
CA LEU A 229 -16.27 -0.99 4.79
C LEU A 229 -17.44 -1.11 3.81
N LYS A 230 -18.14 0.00 3.57
CA LYS A 230 -19.24 0.03 2.59
C LYS A 230 -18.75 -0.23 1.15
N GLU A 231 -17.46 0.03 0.89
CA GLU A 231 -16.85 -0.06 -0.44
C GLU A 231 -15.45 -0.70 -0.35
N ASN A 232 -15.10 -1.48 -1.38
CA ASN A 232 -13.75 -2.01 -1.54
C ASN A 232 -12.83 -0.90 -2.05
N VAL A 233 -11.62 -0.81 -1.49
CA VAL A 233 -10.69 0.30 -1.77
C VAL A 233 -9.50 -0.20 -2.56
N CYS A 234 -9.20 0.48 -3.67
CA CYS A 234 -7.96 0.30 -4.42
C CYS A 234 -7.05 1.52 -4.22
N MET A 235 -5.75 1.29 -3.99
CA MET A 235 -4.75 2.35 -3.85
C MET A 235 -3.54 2.05 -4.73
N CYS A 236 -3.25 2.92 -5.70
CA CYS A 236 -2.02 2.87 -6.51
C CYS A 236 -1.01 3.90 -6.01
N THR A 237 0.27 3.54 -5.90
CA THR A 237 1.34 4.49 -5.56
C THR A 237 1.59 5.57 -6.62
N CYS A 238 1.07 5.39 -7.84
CA CYS A 238 1.08 6.39 -8.91
C CYS A 238 0.17 7.60 -8.64
N ALA A 239 -0.86 7.41 -7.82
CA ALA A 239 -1.78 8.47 -7.45
C ALA A 239 -1.13 9.31 -6.35
N THR A 240 -0.35 10.33 -6.72
CA THR A 240 -0.19 11.47 -5.82
C THR A 240 -1.58 12.09 -5.56
N PRO A 241 -1.87 12.61 -4.35
CA PRO A 241 -3.06 13.43 -4.11
C PRO A 241 -2.91 14.74 -4.89
N PHE A 242 -3.20 14.70 -6.19
CA PHE A 242 -3.21 15.87 -7.04
C PHE A 242 -4.48 16.64 -6.69
N LEU A 243 -4.28 17.71 -5.93
CA LEU A 243 -5.21 18.79 -5.74
C LEU A 243 -5.84 19.19 -7.09
N LEU A 244 -7.17 19.27 -7.10
CA LEU A 244 -7.93 20.41 -7.63
C LEU A 244 -7.16 21.30 -8.61
N SER A 245 -7.14 20.96 -9.91
CA SER A 245 -7.16 21.97 -10.98
C SER A 245 -7.31 21.33 -12.36
N SER A 246 -8.55 21.26 -12.84
CA SER A 246 -8.96 21.90 -14.11
C SER A 246 -10.36 21.44 -14.50
N LYS A 247 -11.16 22.42 -14.90
CA LYS A 247 -12.58 22.40 -15.27
C LYS A 247 -13.00 21.16 -16.08
N ARG A 248 -13.77 20.26 -15.42
CA ARG A 248 -14.84 19.30 -15.84
C ARG A 248 -14.70 18.49 -17.16
N PRO A 249 -15.31 17.29 -17.30
CA PRO A 249 -16.46 16.78 -16.52
C PRO A 249 -16.27 15.39 -15.88
N GLU A 250 -16.95 15.20 -14.74
CA GLU A 250 -17.60 13.96 -14.29
C GLU A 250 -16.91 12.61 -14.61
N LYS A 251 -15.70 12.40 -14.09
CA LYS A 251 -15.05 11.07 -14.12
C LYS A 251 -15.00 10.49 -12.71
N LYS A 252 -15.45 9.23 -12.57
CA LYS A 252 -15.27 8.41 -11.36
C LYS A 252 -13.86 8.65 -10.81
N SER A 253 -13.79 9.30 -9.66
CA SER A 253 -12.51 9.67 -9.06
C SER A 253 -11.74 8.41 -8.66
N GLY A 254 -10.48 8.29 -9.09
CA GLY A 254 -9.50 7.46 -8.37
C GLY A 254 -8.95 6.19 -9.02
N VAL A 255 -9.31 5.83 -10.26
CA VAL A 255 -8.73 4.63 -10.92
C VAL A 255 -7.73 5.00 -12.02
N CYS A 256 -6.54 4.40 -11.96
CA CYS A 256 -5.45 4.61 -12.92
C CYS A 256 -5.29 3.41 -13.87
N MET A 257 -4.43 3.51 -14.89
CA MET A 257 -4.15 2.38 -15.78
C MET A 257 -3.70 1.11 -15.03
N HIS A 258 -2.92 1.26 -13.95
CA HIS A 258 -2.46 0.12 -13.15
C HIS A 258 -3.60 -0.64 -12.45
N TYR A 259 -4.71 0.04 -12.13
CA TYR A 259 -5.92 -0.62 -11.63
C TYR A 259 -6.51 -1.52 -12.72
N TYR A 260 -6.73 -1.00 -13.94
CA TYR A 260 -7.30 -1.77 -15.03
C TYR A 260 -6.42 -2.96 -15.45
N ILE A 261 -5.10 -2.78 -15.44
CA ILE A 261 -4.14 -3.88 -15.66
C ILE A 261 -4.33 -4.98 -14.60
N CYS A 262 -4.55 -4.63 -13.33
CA CYS A 262 -4.83 -5.61 -12.28
C CYS A 262 -6.19 -6.29 -12.48
N ILE A 263 -7.24 -5.55 -12.84
CA ILE A 263 -8.57 -6.13 -13.10
C ILE A 263 -8.50 -7.15 -14.25
N ALA A 264 -7.80 -6.82 -15.34
CA ALA A 264 -7.57 -7.75 -16.44
C ALA A 264 -6.86 -9.02 -15.98
N ALA A 265 -5.81 -8.88 -15.17
CA ALA A 265 -5.07 -10.01 -14.62
C ALA A 265 -5.90 -10.86 -13.64
N PHE A 266 -6.76 -10.23 -12.82
CA PHE A 266 -7.63 -10.96 -11.88
C PHE A 266 -8.73 -11.72 -12.62
N ALA A 267 -9.34 -11.12 -13.64
CA ALA A 267 -10.36 -11.79 -14.44
C ALA A 267 -9.78 -13.00 -15.21
N SER A 268 -8.50 -12.94 -15.58
CA SER A 268 -7.79 -13.99 -16.33
C SER A 268 -7.34 -15.17 -15.47
N ASP A 269 -7.32 -15.03 -14.14
CA ASP A 269 -6.88 -16.07 -13.20
C ASP A 269 -8.05 -16.56 -12.34
N SER A 270 -8.34 -17.86 -12.40
CA SER A 270 -9.50 -18.47 -11.70
C SER A 270 -9.54 -18.22 -10.19
N LYS A 271 -8.38 -18.13 -9.52
CA LYS A 271 -8.32 -17.93 -8.07
C LYS A 271 -8.49 -16.45 -7.73
N CYS A 272 -7.87 -15.57 -8.51
CA CYS A 272 -8.01 -14.13 -8.33
C CYS A 272 -9.40 -13.64 -8.74
N SER A 273 -10.06 -14.28 -9.70
CA SER A 273 -11.42 -13.91 -10.11
C SER A 273 -12.42 -14.11 -8.98
N GLU A 274 -12.27 -15.17 -8.18
CA GLU A 274 -13.04 -15.39 -6.95
C GLU A 274 -12.67 -14.38 -5.85
N GLU A 275 -11.37 -14.20 -5.58
CA GLU A 275 -10.89 -13.35 -4.47
C GLU A 275 -11.22 -11.86 -4.66
N PHE A 276 -11.19 -11.39 -5.91
CA PHE A 276 -11.38 -9.99 -6.28
C PHE A 276 -12.65 -9.75 -7.11
N ALA A 277 -13.63 -10.68 -7.05
CA ALA A 277 -14.88 -10.64 -7.81
C ALA A 277 -15.59 -9.29 -7.75
N ASN A 278 -15.63 -8.65 -6.57
CA ASN A 278 -16.28 -7.35 -6.41
C ASN A 278 -15.63 -6.24 -7.25
N PHE A 279 -14.30 -6.26 -7.41
CA PHE A 279 -13.61 -5.27 -8.24
C PHE A 279 -13.83 -5.55 -9.73
N ILE A 280 -13.89 -6.83 -10.12
CA ILE A 280 -14.14 -7.24 -11.51
C ILE A 280 -15.58 -6.91 -11.91
N ALA A 281 -16.55 -7.17 -11.04
CA ALA A 281 -17.97 -6.90 -11.29
C ALA A 281 -18.23 -5.42 -11.60
N ASN A 282 -17.54 -4.50 -10.90
CA ASN A 282 -17.63 -3.06 -11.15
C ASN A 282 -17.22 -2.65 -12.58
N GLU A 283 -16.37 -3.46 -13.22
CA GLU A 283 -15.88 -3.24 -14.59
C GLU A 283 -16.44 -4.25 -15.61
N SER A 284 -17.31 -5.17 -15.18
CA SER A 284 -17.96 -6.16 -16.04
C SER A 284 -19.45 -5.90 -16.21
N SER A 285 -20.07 -5.25 -15.23
CA SER A 285 -21.47 -4.84 -15.29
C SER A 285 -21.58 -3.39 -15.74
N THR A 286 -22.23 -3.16 -16.88
CA THR A 286 -22.81 -1.86 -17.21
C THR A 286 -23.65 -1.40 -16.02
N SER A 287 -23.42 -0.19 -15.52
CA SER A 287 -24.43 0.50 -14.74
C SER A 287 -25.62 0.73 -15.66
N SER A 288 -26.57 -0.21 -15.65
CA SER A 288 -27.86 -0.14 -16.37
C SER A 288 -28.81 0.93 -15.80
N ALA A 289 -28.27 2.01 -15.21
CA ALA A 289 -29.03 2.99 -14.44
C ALA A 289 -28.97 4.42 -14.99
N LEU A 290 -28.44 4.65 -16.21
CA LEU A 290 -28.39 6.01 -16.79
C LEU A 290 -28.97 6.15 -18.21
N ILE A 291 -29.67 5.13 -18.74
CA ILE A 291 -30.36 5.26 -20.04
C ILE A 291 -31.90 5.32 -19.87
N ALA A 292 -32.42 5.16 -18.65
CA ALA A 292 -33.87 5.15 -18.42
C ALA A 292 -34.52 6.52 -18.20
N GLU A 293 -33.77 7.61 -17.95
CA GLU A 293 -34.35 8.93 -17.66
C GLU A 293 -34.36 9.92 -18.84
N GLN A 294 -33.86 9.54 -20.02
CA GLN A 294 -33.81 10.45 -21.18
C GLN A 294 -34.80 10.12 -22.31
N ASN A 295 -35.53 9.00 -22.23
CA ASN A 295 -36.55 8.62 -23.23
C ASN A 295 -38.00 8.85 -22.77
N GLY A 296 -38.21 9.60 -21.68
CA GLY A 296 -39.55 9.90 -21.14
C GLY A 296 -40.16 11.24 -21.56
N MET A 297 -39.54 11.99 -22.47
CA MET A 297 -40.04 13.31 -22.91
C MET A 297 -39.81 13.55 -24.40
N MET A 298 -40.51 12.81 -25.27
CA MET A 298 -40.91 13.35 -26.58
C MET A 298 -41.99 12.47 -27.22
N SER A 299 -43.23 12.64 -26.76
CA SER A 299 -44.41 12.30 -27.54
C SER A 299 -45.53 13.24 -27.12
N ASP A 300 -45.60 14.38 -27.79
CA ASP A 300 -46.82 15.17 -28.02
C ASP A 300 -46.42 16.30 -28.97
N LEU A 301 -46.59 16.07 -30.27
CA LEU A 301 -46.66 17.14 -31.27
C LEU A 301 -47.77 16.74 -32.24
N ASP A 302 -48.84 17.51 -32.12
CA ASP A 302 -50.09 17.41 -32.85
C ASP A 302 -49.90 17.48 -34.38
N VAL A 303 -50.74 16.71 -35.05
CA VAL A 303 -50.95 16.73 -36.50
C VAL A 303 -51.89 17.91 -36.80
N GLU A 304 -51.39 18.93 -37.51
CA GLU A 304 -52.23 19.94 -38.17
C GLU A 304 -52.15 19.76 -39.68
N GLU A 305 -53.35 19.73 -40.27
CA GLU A 305 -53.74 19.38 -41.64
C GLU A 305 -53.41 20.52 -42.64
N PRO A 306 -53.20 20.24 -43.95
CA PRO A 306 -52.86 21.30 -44.90
C PRO A 306 -54.12 21.96 -45.47
N LEU A 307 -54.18 23.30 -45.45
CA LEU A 307 -55.12 24.07 -46.26
C LEU A 307 -54.41 24.69 -47.48
N SER A 308 -54.96 24.33 -48.62
CA SER A 308 -54.69 24.81 -49.98
C SER A 308 -54.94 26.31 -50.18
N LEU A 309 -54.00 26.98 -50.86
CA LEU A 309 -54.19 27.73 -52.12
C LEU A 309 -52.84 28.25 -52.65
#